data_AF-A0A443HTN8-F1
#
_entry.id   AF-A0A443HTN8-F1
#
_cell.length_a   1.000
_cell.length_b   1.000
_cell.length_c   1.000
_cell.angle_alpha   90.00
_cell.angle_beta   90.00
_cell.angle_gamma   90.00
#
_symmetry.space_group_name_H-M   'P 1'
#
loop_
_entity.id
_entity.type
_entity.pdbx_description
1 polymer ?
#
loop_
_entity_poly.entity_id
_entity_poly.type
_entity_poly.pdbx_seq_one_letter_code
_entity_poly.pdbx_strand_id
1 'polypeptide(L)'
;MVSAVRGYQINTAVFALLSAGHTHLAREWTSNVQFKNLPKTIQAYARAGWYQGSVFFLIMSLVNYRWSKTNTGRLTDPIDKAIAALNILLLWASAVWYKKNGIKQATVAVGVSGLLQAYAAFVARE
;
A
#
# COMPACT_ATOMS: atom_id res chain seq x y z
N MET A 1 13.46 0.16 20.06
CA MET A 1 12.43 -0.41 19.17
C MET A 1 11.34 0.63 18.97
N VAL A 2 10.75 0.73 17.78
CA VAL A 2 9.64 1.65 17.50
C VAL A 2 8.36 1.08 18.11
N SER A 3 7.61 1.87 18.87
CA SER A 3 6.32 1.46 19.45
C SER A 3 5.26 1.26 18.37
N ALA A 4 4.20 0.50 18.69
CA ALA A 4 3.12 0.25 17.74
C ALA A 4 2.47 1.55 17.25
N VAL A 5 2.19 2.49 18.16
CA VAL A 5 1.63 3.81 17.83
C VAL A 5 2.50 4.56 16.83
N ARG A 6 3.81 4.61 17.07
CA ARG A 6 4.74 5.26 16.14
C ARG A 6 4.82 4.51 14.81
N GLY A 7 4.71 3.18 14.83
CA GLY A 7 4.58 2.36 13.63
C GLY A 7 3.37 2.75 12.78
N TYR A 8 2.19 2.92 13.37
CA TYR A 8 1.00 3.35 12.65
C TYR A 8 1.13 4.79 12.09
N GLN A 9 1.78 5.70 12.82
CA GLN A 9 2.08 7.06 12.31
C GLN A 9 3.00 7.01 11.08
N ILE A 10 4.05 6.18 11.13
CA ILE A 10 4.96 5.97 10.00
C ILE A 10 4.18 5.40 8.82
N ASN A 11 3.38 4.35 9.04
CA ASN A 11 2.55 3.75 8.00
C ASN A 11 1.57 4.75 7.39
N THR A 12 0.96 5.64 8.21
CA THR A 12 0.10 6.72 7.73
C THR A 12 0.83 7.55 6.67
N ALA A 13 2.04 8.02 6.98
CA ALA A 13 2.85 8.82 6.07
C ALA A 13 3.27 8.02 4.82
N VAL A 14 3.73 6.78 5.02
CA VAL A 14 4.16 5.89 3.92
C VAL A 14 3.02 5.66 2.93
N PHE A 15 1.83 5.29 3.40
CA PHE A 15 0.68 5.03 2.53
C PHE A 15 0.14 6.31 1.87
N ALA A 16 0.22 7.46 2.54
CA ALA A 16 -0.12 8.75 1.93
C ALA A 16 0.84 9.09 0.78
N LEU A 17 2.15 8.91 1.00
CA LEU A 17 3.17 9.12 -0.03
C LEU A 17 3.02 8.12 -1.19
N LEU A 18 2.71 6.85 -0.90
CA LEU A 18 2.41 5.86 -1.93
C LEU A 18 1.17 6.25 -2.74
N SER A 19 0.08 6.68 -2.10
CA SER A 19 -1.11 7.18 -2.80
C SER A 19 -0.77 8.32 -3.77
N ALA A 20 -0.06 9.33 -3.28
CA ALA A 20 0.33 10.49 -4.08
C ALA A 20 1.27 10.11 -5.24
N GLY A 21 2.32 9.34 -4.95
CA GLY A 21 3.29 8.87 -5.93
C GLY A 21 2.65 7.95 -6.98
N HIS A 22 1.82 7.00 -6.56
CA HIS A 22 1.08 6.10 -7.45
C HIS A 22 0.16 6.91 -8.37
N THR A 23 -0.57 7.88 -7.84
CA THR A 23 -1.42 8.79 -8.65
C THR A 23 -0.61 9.60 -9.65
N HIS A 24 0.56 10.11 -9.24
CA HIS A 24 1.42 10.89 -10.11
C HIS A 24 1.96 10.05 -11.28
N LEU A 25 2.48 8.86 -10.98
CA LEU A 25 3.03 7.92 -11.98
C LEU A 25 1.99 7.50 -13.03
N ALA A 26 0.69 7.56 -12.71
CA ALA A 26 -0.39 7.31 -13.66
C ALA A 26 -0.22 8.11 -14.96
N ARG A 27 0.15 9.38 -14.83
CA ARG A 27 0.31 10.29 -15.98
C ARG A 27 1.47 9.86 -16.86
N GLU A 28 2.57 9.42 -16.26
CA GLU A 28 3.78 9.02 -16.97
C GLU A 28 3.53 7.77 -17.82
N TRP A 29 3.10 6.66 -17.21
CA TRP A 29 2.96 5.40 -17.95
C TRP A 29 1.78 5.41 -18.94
N THR A 30 0.69 6.14 -18.64
CA THR A 30 -0.43 6.28 -19.60
C THR A 30 -0.13 7.20 -20.77
N SER A 31 0.91 8.03 -20.67
CA SER A 31 1.38 8.86 -21.79
C SER A 31 2.25 8.09 -22.80
N ASN A 32 2.78 6.93 -22.40
CA ASN A 32 3.65 6.08 -23.21
C ASN A 32 2.91 5.52 -24.45
N VAL A 33 3.60 5.49 -25.59
CA VAL A 33 3.08 4.93 -26.85
C VAL A 33 2.62 3.48 -26.71
N GLN A 34 3.36 2.64 -25.98
CA GLN A 34 2.99 1.25 -25.75
C GLN A 34 1.63 1.12 -25.08
N PHE A 35 1.34 1.98 -24.09
CA PHE A 35 0.04 2.00 -23.44
C PHE A 35 -1.06 2.52 -24.36
N LYS A 36 -0.79 3.60 -25.11
CA LYS A 36 -1.74 4.19 -26.05
C LYS A 36 -2.14 3.23 -27.18
N ASN A 37 -1.25 2.30 -27.54
CA ASN A 37 -1.48 1.29 -28.57
C ASN A 37 -2.32 0.08 -28.07
N LEU A 38 -2.61 -0.02 -26.77
CA LEU A 38 -3.48 -1.08 -26.24
C LEU A 38 -4.94 -0.88 -26.70
N PRO A 39 -5.75 -1.94 -26.80
CA PRO A 39 -7.19 -1.80 -27.01
C PRO A 39 -7.83 -0.90 -25.95
N LYS A 40 -8.83 -0.08 -26.34
CA LYS A 40 -9.47 0.89 -25.44
C LYS A 40 -10.02 0.26 -24.15
N THR A 41 -10.55 -0.96 -24.24
CA THR A 41 -11.04 -1.73 -23.09
C THR A 41 -9.93 -2.05 -22.09
N ILE A 42 -8.77 -2.49 -22.57
CA ILE A 42 -7.60 -2.78 -21.74
C ILE A 42 -7.06 -1.49 -21.10
N GLN A 43 -7.03 -0.38 -21.86
CA GLN A 43 -6.66 0.92 -21.30
C GLN A 43 -7.59 1.34 -20.16
N ALA A 44 -8.90 1.11 -20.32
CA ALA A 44 -9.89 1.44 -19.30
C ALA A 44 -9.67 0.62 -18.01
N TYR A 45 -9.51 -0.71 -18.13
CA TYR A 45 -9.23 -1.57 -16.96
C TYR A 45 -7.93 -1.17 -16.26
N ALA A 46 -6.86 -0.92 -17.02
CA ALA A 46 -5.57 -0.54 -16.45
C ALA A 46 -5.64 0.82 -15.73
N ARG A 47 -6.29 1.83 -16.31
CA ARG A 47 -6.49 3.14 -15.67
C ARG A 47 -7.36 3.04 -14.42
N ALA A 48 -8.49 2.36 -14.51
CA ALA A 48 -9.41 2.19 -13.39
C ALA A 48 -8.72 1.47 -12.23
N GLY A 49 -8.06 0.33 -12.50
CA GLY A 49 -7.33 -0.42 -11.49
C GLY A 49 -6.19 0.39 -10.85
N TRP A 50 -5.50 1.21 -11.66
CA TRP A 50 -4.45 2.08 -11.14
C TRP A 50 -4.98 3.14 -10.17
N TYR A 51 -6.04 3.86 -10.52
CA TYR A 51 -6.63 4.86 -9.62
C TYR A 51 -7.34 4.22 -8.42
N GLN A 52 -7.93 3.03 -8.57
CA GLN A 52 -8.41 2.24 -7.42
C GLN A 52 -7.27 1.92 -6.46
N GLY A 53 -6.09 1.53 -6.96
CA GLY A 53 -4.89 1.32 -6.13
C GLY A 53 -4.44 2.58 -5.40
N SER A 54 -4.48 3.75 -6.05
CA SER A 54 -4.17 5.03 -5.40
C SER A 54 -5.11 5.32 -4.23
N VAL A 55 -6.42 5.19 -4.44
CA VAL A 55 -7.43 5.41 -3.39
C VAL A 55 -7.29 4.36 -2.29
N PHE A 56 -6.98 3.12 -2.63
CA PHE A 56 -6.72 2.05 -1.65
C PHE A 56 -5.56 2.42 -0.72
N PHE A 57 -4.43 2.92 -1.25
CA PHE A 57 -3.33 3.39 -0.40
C PHE A 57 -3.77 4.55 0.50
N LEU A 58 -4.58 5.48 0.01
CA LEU A 58 -5.12 6.55 0.85
C LEU A 58 -6.02 6.01 1.98
N ILE A 59 -6.89 5.03 1.69
CA ILE A 59 -7.70 4.36 2.70
C ILE A 59 -6.80 3.72 3.77
N MET A 60 -5.75 3.00 3.37
CA MET A 60 -4.82 2.39 4.33
C MET A 60 -4.03 3.42 5.14
N SER A 61 -3.74 4.61 4.58
CA SER A 61 -3.18 5.73 5.34
C SER A 61 -4.14 6.19 6.43
N LEU A 62 -5.41 6.42 6.10
CA LEU A 62 -6.43 6.85 7.07
C LEU A 62 -6.72 5.79 8.14
N VAL A 63 -6.72 4.50 7.76
CA VAL A 63 -6.87 3.38 8.70
C VAL A 63 -5.72 3.37 9.70
N ASN A 64 -4.47 3.48 9.24
CA ASN A 64 -3.31 3.55 10.14
C ASN A 64 -3.37 4.83 11.00
N TYR A 65 -3.84 5.95 10.47
CA TYR A 65 -4.01 7.17 11.27
C TYR A 65 -5.01 6.93 12.40
N ARG A 66 -6.16 6.31 12.11
CA ARG A 66 -7.16 5.94 13.11
C ARG A 66 -6.55 5.01 14.16
N TRP A 67 -5.82 3.97 13.76
CA TRP A 67 -5.17 3.06 14.71
C TRP A 67 -4.16 3.77 15.61
N SER A 68 -3.42 4.76 15.09
CA SER A 68 -2.49 5.58 15.87
C SER A 68 -3.16 6.43 16.95
N LYS A 69 -4.47 6.68 16.84
CA LYS A 69 -5.25 7.47 17.81
C LYS A 69 -6.06 6.62 18.77
N THR A 70 -6.33 5.36 18.41
CA THR A 70 -7.28 4.50 19.13
C THR A 70 -6.62 3.34 19.85
N ASN A 71 -5.37 3.01 19.52
CA ASN A 71 -4.62 1.92 20.13
C ASN A 71 -3.39 2.46 20.87
N THR A 72 -3.03 1.84 22.00
CA THR A 72 -1.77 2.08 22.73
C THR A 72 -0.68 1.08 22.35
N GLY A 73 -1.06 -0.04 21.72
CA GLY A 73 -0.17 -1.13 21.35
C GLY A 73 -0.51 -1.76 20.00
N ARG A 74 -0.10 -3.02 19.83
CA ARG A 74 -0.48 -3.85 18.67
C ARG A 74 -2.01 -4.01 18.57
N LEU A 75 -2.50 -4.33 17.38
CA LEU A 75 -3.94 -4.51 17.15
C LEU A 75 -4.46 -5.71 17.96
N THR A 76 -5.54 -5.49 18.71
CA THR A 76 -6.23 -6.53 19.49
C THR A 76 -7.58 -6.90 18.90
N ASP A 77 -8.27 -5.95 18.27
CA ASP A 77 -9.54 -6.18 17.58
C ASP A 77 -9.35 -7.15 16.40
N PRO A 78 -10.14 -8.25 16.32
CA PRO A 78 -10.02 -9.24 15.25
C PRO A 78 -10.21 -8.68 13.84
N ILE A 79 -11.10 -7.71 13.66
CA ILE A 79 -11.37 -7.08 12.36
C ILE A 79 -10.20 -6.20 11.95
N ASP A 80 -9.66 -5.40 12.87
CA ASP A 80 -8.46 -4.59 12.58
C ASP A 80 -7.26 -5.46 12.19
N LYS A 81 -7.06 -6.58 12.90
CA LYS A 81 -6.03 -7.57 12.55
C LYS A 81 -6.29 -8.19 11.18
N ALA A 82 -7.53 -8.51 10.84
CA ALA A 82 -7.89 -9.05 9.53
C ALA A 82 -7.61 -8.03 8.40
N ILE A 83 -7.97 -6.76 8.59
CA ILE A 83 -7.67 -5.68 7.65
C ILE A 83 -6.15 -5.56 7.46
N ALA A 84 -5.37 -5.54 8.54
CA ALA A 84 -3.92 -5.47 8.46
C ALA A 84 -3.32 -6.68 7.72
N ALA A 85 -3.79 -7.89 8.03
CA ALA A 85 -3.32 -9.12 7.39
C ALA A 85 -3.63 -9.15 5.88
N LEU A 86 -4.84 -8.76 5.49
CA LEU A 86 -5.23 -8.65 4.08
C LEU A 86 -4.39 -7.62 3.34
N ASN A 87 -4.11 -6.47 3.96
CA ASN A 87 -3.23 -5.46 3.37
C ASN A 87 -1.81 -6.01 3.18
N ILE A 88 -1.24 -6.68 4.19
CA ILE A 88 0.11 -7.29 4.09
C ILE A 88 0.14 -8.33 2.97
N LEU A 89 -0.86 -9.21 2.91
CA LEU A 89 -0.97 -10.22 1.87
C LEU A 89 -1.01 -9.58 0.48
N LEU A 90 -1.84 -8.56 0.29
CA LEU A 90 -1.95 -7.83 -0.97
C LEU A 90 -0.60 -7.20 -1.37
N LEU A 91 0.07 -6.52 -0.44
CA LEU A 91 1.35 -5.85 -0.71
C LEU A 91 2.45 -6.85 -1.07
N TRP A 92 2.56 -7.97 -0.36
CA TRP A 92 3.58 -8.97 -0.63
C TRP A 92 3.29 -9.83 -1.85
N ALA A 93 2.03 -10.18 -2.10
CA ALA A 93 1.63 -10.81 -3.36
C ALA A 93 2.00 -9.91 -4.55
N SER A 94 1.71 -8.60 -4.44
CA SER A 94 2.09 -7.60 -5.44
C SER A 94 3.61 -7.49 -5.58
N ALA A 95 4.36 -7.47 -4.48
CA ALA A 95 5.82 -7.42 -4.51
C ALA A 95 6.42 -8.65 -5.24
N VAL A 96 5.92 -9.85 -4.96
CA VAL A 96 6.32 -11.08 -5.66
C VAL A 96 5.98 -10.98 -7.15
N TRP A 97 4.80 -10.49 -7.50
CA TRP A 97 4.40 -10.32 -8.89
C TRP A 97 5.30 -9.32 -9.63
N TYR A 98 5.56 -8.15 -9.03
CA TYR A 98 6.46 -7.14 -9.59
C TYR A 98 7.89 -7.64 -9.73
N LYS A 99 8.40 -8.41 -8.75
CA LYS A 99 9.72 -9.02 -8.83
C LYS A 99 9.82 -9.96 -10.02
N LYS A 100 8.81 -10.83 -10.22
CA LYS A 100 8.74 -11.76 -11.36
C LYS A 100 8.70 -11.04 -12.71
N ASN A 101 8.14 -9.84 -12.76
CA ASN A 101 8.01 -9.03 -13.97
C ASN A 101 9.10 -7.93 -14.10
N GLY A 102 10.15 -7.96 -13.28
CA GLY A 102 11.29 -7.04 -13.38
C GLY A 102 11.04 -5.60 -12.88
N ILE A 103 9.91 -5.33 -12.21
CA ILE A 103 9.53 -3.98 -11.75
C ILE A 103 10.13 -3.71 -10.36
N LYS A 104 11.42 -3.39 -10.32
CA LYS A 104 12.21 -3.29 -9.07
C LYS A 104 11.69 -2.24 -8.08
N GLN A 105 11.38 -1.03 -8.55
CA GLN A 105 10.97 0.08 -7.68
C GLN A 105 9.65 -0.25 -6.95
N ALA A 106 8.65 -0.73 -7.69
CA ALA A 106 7.37 -1.14 -7.10
C ALA A 106 7.55 -2.31 -6.12
N THR A 107 8.39 -3.30 -6.46
CA THR A 107 8.73 -4.43 -5.58
C THR A 107 9.22 -3.95 -4.22
N VAL A 108 10.19 -3.02 -4.20
CA VAL A 108 10.76 -2.48 -2.96
C VAL A 108 9.71 -1.67 -2.20
N ALA A 109 8.99 -0.78 -2.90
CA ALA A 109 8.00 0.09 -2.28
C ALA A 109 6.92 -0.71 -1.52
N VAL A 110 6.22 -1.64 -2.19
CA VAL A 110 5.17 -2.42 -1.52
C VAL A 110 5.72 -3.46 -0.55
N GLY A 111 6.91 -4.02 -0.82
CA GLY A 111 7.56 -4.98 0.08
C GLY A 111 7.91 -4.36 1.44
N VAL A 112 8.54 -3.18 1.43
CA VAL A 112 8.87 -2.42 2.65
C VAL A 112 7.61 -1.97 3.37
N SER A 113 6.60 -1.45 2.66
CA SER A 113 5.33 -1.06 3.29
C SER A 113 4.63 -2.25 3.96
N GLY A 114 4.65 -3.44 3.35
CA GLY A 114 4.11 -4.66 3.94
C GLY A 114 4.87 -5.08 5.21
N LEU A 115 6.20 -4.97 5.21
CA LEU A 115 7.03 -5.21 6.40
C LEU A 115 6.70 -4.24 7.54
N LEU A 116 6.60 -2.94 7.24
CA LEU A 116 6.24 -1.92 8.24
C LEU A 116 4.83 -2.12 8.80
N GLN A 117 3.87 -2.50 7.95
CA GLN A 117 2.51 -2.84 8.39
C GLN A 117 2.49 -4.07 9.29
N ALA A 118 3.23 -5.13 8.93
CA ALA A 118 3.34 -6.35 9.73
C ALA A 118 3.98 -6.09 11.10
N TYR A 119 5.07 -5.32 11.12
CA TYR A 119 5.74 -4.95 12.36
C TYR A 119 4.81 -4.18 13.29
N ALA A 120 4.16 -3.11 12.81
CA ALA A 120 3.29 -2.28 13.64
C ALA A 120 2.07 -3.06 14.17
N ALA A 121 1.43 -3.87 13.33
CA ALA A 121 0.19 -4.55 13.67
C ALA A 121 0.38 -5.79 14.58
N PHE A 122 1.50 -6.50 14.47
CA PHE A 122 1.66 -7.82 15.09
C PHE A 122 2.88 -7.99 16.00
N VAL A 123 3.93 -7.18 15.83
CA VAL A 123 5.23 -7.39 16.51
C VAL A 123 5.55 -6.28 17.51
N ALA A 124 5.28 -5.03 17.15
CA ALA A 124 5.60 -3.87 17.96
C ALA A 124 4.95 -3.97 19.34
N ARG A 125 5.72 -3.60 20.37
CA ARG A 125 5.25 -3.49 21.75
C ARG A 125 4.74 -2.07 22.00
N GLU A 126 4.08 -1.90 23.13
CA GLU A 126 3.74 -0.57 23.67
C GLU A 126 5.00 0.27 23.86
#